data_AF-A0A077WDC6-F1
#
_entry.id   AF-A0A077WDC6-F1
#
_cell.length_a   1.000
_cell.length_b   1.000
_cell.length_c   1.000
_cell.angle_alpha   90.00
_cell.angle_beta   90.00
_cell.angle_gamma   90.00
#
_symmetry.space_group_name_H-M   'P 1'
#
loop_
_entity.id
_entity.type
_entity.pdbx_description
1 polymer ?
#
loop_
_entity_poly.entity_id
_entity_poly.type
_entity_poly.pdbx_seq_one_letter_code
_entity_poly.pdbx_strand_id
1 'polypeptide(L)'
;MTQFSTLMATFGMALLLWPSTLTNAHPLMRRVENIDIQVTSNDNFCSYLPPSPGESIAQGEGNAVPFCTQQQESGTRTFPEGFIVSSHFEQKDTYVQVTGRIDPSKYGLSESDGGGQYDNKASRP
;
A
#
# COMPACT_ATOMS: atom_id res chain seq x y z
N MET A 1 75.39 -17.50 17.83
CA MET A 1 75.22 -16.03 17.87
C MET A 1 73.94 -15.70 17.12
N THR A 2 72.97 -15.11 17.84
CA THR A 2 71.86 -14.21 17.39
C THR A 2 70.96 -14.66 16.22
N GLN A 3 69.62 -14.65 16.28
CA GLN A 3 68.72 -13.70 16.95
C GLN A 3 67.27 -14.26 16.98
N PHE A 4 66.58 -14.08 18.11
CA PHE A 4 65.11 -14.05 18.20
C PHE A 4 64.59 -12.70 17.66
N SER A 5 63.43 -12.63 16.99
CA SER A 5 62.44 -11.54 17.18
C SER A 5 61.14 -11.73 16.38
N THR A 6 60.05 -11.98 17.10
CA THR A 6 58.73 -11.28 17.10
C THR A 6 58.35 -10.40 15.91
N LEU A 7 57.16 -10.63 15.31
CA LEU A 7 55.93 -9.83 15.54
C LEU A 7 54.82 -10.21 14.53
N MET A 8 53.74 -10.80 15.05
CA MET A 8 52.43 -10.75 14.42
C MET A 8 51.83 -9.37 14.68
N ALA A 9 51.55 -8.58 13.63
CA ALA A 9 50.50 -7.56 13.62
C ALA A 9 50.44 -6.89 12.24
N THR A 10 49.37 -7.13 11.49
CA THR A 10 48.62 -6.09 10.79
C THR A 10 47.23 -6.67 10.47
N PHE A 11 46.29 -6.48 11.40
CA PHE A 11 44.87 -6.55 11.08
C PHE A 11 44.56 -5.36 10.16
N GLY A 12 44.50 -5.61 8.86
CA GLY A 12 44.05 -4.62 7.89
C GLY A 12 42.58 -4.34 8.15
N MET A 13 42.30 -3.20 8.79
CA MET A 13 40.96 -2.67 8.97
C MET A 13 40.46 -2.22 7.59
N ALA A 14 39.77 -3.11 6.88
CA ALA A 14 39.07 -2.79 5.65
C ALA A 14 37.90 -1.86 5.99
N LEU A 15 38.12 -0.55 5.85
CA LEU A 15 37.06 0.46 5.79
C LEU A 15 36.23 0.18 4.54
N LEU A 16 35.20 -0.64 4.69
CA LEU A 16 34.11 -0.75 3.74
C LEU A 16 33.37 0.60 3.74
N LEU A 17 33.73 1.45 2.78
CA LEU A 17 32.89 2.58 2.39
C LEU A 17 31.64 1.97 1.76
N TRP A 18 30.63 1.72 2.59
CA TRP A 18 29.29 1.41 2.13
C TRP A 18 28.80 2.62 1.33
N PRO A 19 28.53 2.51 0.01
CA PRO A 19 27.81 3.56 -0.67
C PRO A 19 26.45 3.65 0.00
N SER A 20 26.17 4.79 0.63
CA SER A 20 24.84 5.13 1.12
C SER A 20 23.94 5.11 -0.10
N THR A 21 23.16 4.03 -0.25
CA THR A 21 22.06 4.02 -1.20
C THR A 21 21.16 5.19 -0.83
N LEU A 22 21.07 6.18 -1.71
CA LEU A 22 20.12 7.27 -1.60
C LEU A 22 18.73 6.64 -1.55
N THR A 23 18.14 6.59 -0.36
CA THR A 23 16.73 6.27 -0.20
C THR A 23 15.97 7.42 -0.86
N ASN A 24 15.36 7.14 -2.02
CA ASN A 24 14.37 8.06 -2.56
C ASN A 24 13.23 8.12 -1.55
N ALA A 25 13.15 9.23 -0.81
CA ALA A 25 11.96 9.57 -0.06
C ALA A 25 10.86 9.83 -1.10
N HIS A 26 9.90 8.90 -1.18
CA HIS A 26 8.73 9.11 -2.00
C HIS A 26 8.01 10.35 -1.46
N PRO A 27 7.61 11.30 -2.32
CA PRO A 27 6.87 12.47 -1.85
C PRO A 27 5.63 11.99 -1.09
N LEU A 28 5.41 12.54 0.10
CA LEU A 28 4.17 12.33 0.85
C LEU A 28 3.03 13.00 0.07
N MET A 29 2.46 12.29 -0.89
CA MET A 29 1.17 12.66 -1.49
C MET A 29 0.18 12.77 -0.34
N ARG A 30 -0.25 14.00 -0.05
CA ARG A 30 -1.23 14.26 1.00
C ARG A 30 -2.51 13.51 0.62
N ARG A 31 -2.97 12.62 1.49
CA ARG A 31 -4.28 11.97 1.34
C ARG A 31 -5.32 13.06 1.11
N VAL A 32 -6.27 12.84 0.21
CA VAL A 32 -7.42 13.74 0.12
C VAL A 32 -8.18 13.58 1.44
N GLU A 33 -8.01 14.57 2.32
CA GLU A 33 -8.67 14.58 3.61
C GLU A 33 -10.19 14.77 3.39
N ASN A 34 -11.00 14.04 4.16
CA ASN A 34 -12.46 14.15 4.19
C ASN A 34 -13.23 13.58 2.98
N ILE A 35 -12.76 12.49 2.36
CA ILE A 35 -13.62 11.69 1.47
C ILE A 35 -14.25 10.56 2.28
N ASP A 36 -15.57 10.57 2.39
CA ASP A 36 -16.36 9.47 2.94
C ASP A 36 -16.78 8.51 1.83
N ILE A 37 -16.28 7.27 1.89
CA ILE A 37 -16.59 6.25 0.90
C ILE A 37 -17.90 5.52 1.24
N GLN A 38 -18.72 5.20 0.24
CA GLN A 38 -19.99 4.53 0.46
C GLN A 38 -20.00 3.11 -0.11
N VAL A 39 -20.78 2.24 0.55
CA VAL A 39 -21.12 0.89 0.07
C VAL A 39 -22.64 0.83 -0.03
N THR A 40 -23.18 0.84 -1.25
CA THR A 40 -24.63 0.99 -1.48
C THR A 40 -25.28 -0.24 -2.10
N SER A 41 -24.55 -0.95 -2.96
CA SER A 41 -24.99 -2.19 -3.61
C SER A 41 -23.76 -3.01 -4.04
N ASN A 42 -23.98 -4.16 -4.69
CA ASN A 42 -22.92 -5.01 -5.22
C ASN A 42 -22.20 -4.38 -6.43
N ASP A 43 -22.83 -3.46 -7.15
CA ASP A 43 -22.30 -2.78 -8.34
C ASP A 43 -22.01 -1.28 -8.11
N ASN A 44 -22.32 -0.76 -6.92
CA ASN A 44 -22.07 0.60 -6.51
C ASN A 44 -21.50 0.66 -5.08
N PHE A 45 -20.18 0.57 -5.01
CA PHE A 45 -19.39 0.69 -3.79
C PHE A 45 -18.00 1.26 -4.09
N CYS A 46 -17.36 1.77 -3.04
CA CYS A 46 -15.97 2.17 -3.02
C CYS A 46 -15.16 1.32 -2.02
N SER A 47 -13.85 1.26 -2.27
CA SER A 47 -12.83 0.80 -1.33
C SER A 47 -11.56 1.62 -1.55
N TYR A 48 -10.41 1.15 -1.09
CA TYR A 48 -9.14 1.85 -1.20
C TYR A 48 -8.12 1.00 -1.95
N LEU A 49 -7.25 1.66 -2.70
CA LEU A 49 -6.03 1.08 -3.27
C LEU A 49 -4.83 1.99 -2.95
N PRO A 50 -3.59 1.47 -3.06
CA PRO A 50 -2.41 2.33 -3.01
C PRO A 50 -2.48 3.45 -4.05
N PRO A 51 -1.83 4.61 -3.81
CA PRO A 51 -1.86 5.73 -4.74
C PRO A 51 -1.25 5.40 -6.10
N SER A 52 -0.35 4.42 -6.17
CA SER A 52 0.31 3.96 -7.40
C SER A 52 0.13 2.46 -7.65
N PRO A 53 -0.03 2.02 -8.91
CA PRO A 53 -0.04 0.59 -9.24
C PRO A 53 1.23 -0.13 -8.78
N GLY A 54 1.09 -1.34 -8.25
CA GLY A 54 2.18 -2.19 -7.78
C GLY A 54 2.84 -1.80 -6.47
N GLU A 55 2.37 -0.73 -5.82
CA GLU A 55 2.74 -0.43 -4.44
C GLU A 55 2.12 -1.46 -3.48
N SER A 56 2.87 -1.84 -2.44
CA SER A 56 2.40 -2.80 -1.44
C SER A 56 1.29 -2.19 -0.57
N ILE A 57 0.30 -3.00 -0.22
CA ILE A 57 -0.81 -2.62 0.65
C ILE A 57 -0.29 -2.13 2.01
N ALA A 58 0.62 -2.87 2.65
CA ALA A 58 1.23 -2.52 3.92
C ALA A 58 1.95 -1.16 3.88
N GLN A 59 2.66 -0.88 2.79
CA GLN A 59 3.37 0.39 2.62
C GLN A 59 2.41 1.56 2.39
N GLY A 60 1.29 1.29 1.72
CA GLY A 60 0.26 2.27 1.38
C GLY A 60 -0.74 2.62 2.49
N GLU A 61 -0.65 2.05 3.69
CA GLU A 61 -1.65 2.26 4.76
C GLU A 61 -1.85 3.72 5.14
N GLY A 62 -0.78 4.52 5.07
CA GLY A 62 -0.81 5.94 5.37
C GLY A 62 -1.53 6.78 4.30
N ASN A 63 -1.45 6.39 3.02
CA ASN A 63 -1.72 7.26 1.88
C ASN A 63 -2.70 6.66 0.85
N ALA A 64 -3.38 5.56 1.19
CA ALA A 64 -4.38 4.92 0.33
C ALA A 64 -5.43 5.92 -0.20
N VAL A 65 -5.86 5.69 -1.44
CA VAL A 65 -6.78 6.57 -2.17
C VAL A 65 -8.08 5.84 -2.48
N PRO A 66 -9.23 6.54 -2.48
CA PRO A 66 -10.52 5.91 -2.70
C PRO A 66 -10.71 5.54 -4.18
N PHE A 67 -11.10 4.29 -4.41
CA PHE A 67 -11.46 3.74 -5.70
C PHE A 67 -12.89 3.20 -5.65
N CYS A 68 -13.66 3.43 -6.70
CA CYS A 68 -15.08 3.11 -6.76
C CYS A 68 -15.43 2.37 -8.04
N THR A 69 -16.47 1.55 -7.97
CA THR A 69 -17.08 0.88 -9.14
C THR A 69 -17.71 1.88 -10.10
N GLN A 70 -18.25 2.97 -9.56
CA GLN A 70 -18.75 4.14 -10.27
C GLN A 70 -18.33 5.39 -9.50
N GLN A 71 -18.20 6.54 -10.16
CA GLN A 71 -17.85 7.79 -9.47
C GLN A 71 -18.93 8.15 -8.44
N GLN A 72 -18.58 8.20 -7.15
CA GLN A 72 -19.50 8.57 -6.07
C GLN A 72 -19.28 10.01 -5.59
N GLU A 73 -18.02 10.37 -5.32
CA GLU A 73 -17.63 11.68 -4.78
C GLU A 73 -16.48 12.28 -5.59
N SER A 74 -16.31 13.60 -5.50
CA SER A 74 -15.16 14.29 -6.10
C SER A 74 -13.85 13.80 -5.47
N GLY A 75 -12.85 13.48 -6.28
CA GLY A 75 -11.55 12.97 -5.81
C GLY A 75 -11.47 11.45 -5.64
N THR A 76 -12.56 10.71 -5.90
CA THR A 76 -12.50 9.25 -6.05
C THR A 76 -12.01 8.85 -7.45
N ARG A 77 -11.36 7.69 -7.54
CA ARG A 77 -10.92 7.07 -8.79
C ARG A 77 -11.85 5.90 -9.15
N THR A 78 -11.86 5.46 -10.41
CA THR A 78 -12.57 4.23 -10.80
C THR A 78 -11.64 3.04 -10.73
N PHE A 79 -12.12 1.89 -10.23
CA PHE A 79 -11.34 0.64 -10.28
C PHE A 79 -10.91 0.33 -11.72
N PRO A 80 -9.70 -0.21 -11.93
CA PRO A 80 -9.30 -0.69 -13.24
C PRO A 80 -10.30 -1.73 -13.78
N GLU A 81 -10.49 -1.74 -15.10
CA GLU A 81 -11.38 -2.71 -15.73
C GLU A 81 -10.93 -4.15 -15.39
N GLY A 82 -11.88 -4.96 -14.93
CA GLY A 82 -11.65 -6.34 -14.52
C GLY A 82 -10.98 -6.51 -13.15
N PHE A 83 -10.67 -5.42 -12.41
CA PHE A 83 -10.09 -5.54 -11.08
C PHE A 83 -11.05 -6.20 -10.08
N ILE A 84 -12.33 -5.83 -10.10
CA ILE A 84 -13.37 -6.51 -9.32
C ILE A 84 -13.88 -7.70 -10.14
N VAL A 85 -13.61 -8.92 -9.67
CA VAL A 85 -14.00 -10.18 -10.34
C VAL A 85 -15.40 -10.61 -9.92
N SER A 86 -15.73 -10.45 -8.64
CA SER A 86 -17.06 -10.73 -8.10
C SER A 86 -17.28 -9.91 -6.83
N SER A 87 -18.54 -9.56 -6.59
CA SER A 87 -18.97 -8.84 -5.40
C SER A 87 -20.29 -9.43 -4.87
N HIS A 88 -20.42 -9.47 -3.55
CA HIS A 88 -21.62 -9.83 -2.84
C HIS A 88 -21.92 -8.76 -1.80
N PHE A 89 -23.08 -8.11 -1.94
CA PHE A 89 -23.55 -7.09 -1.02
C PHE A 89 -24.48 -7.70 0.01
N GLU A 90 -24.25 -7.33 1.27
CA GLU A 90 -25.11 -7.67 2.39
C GLU A 90 -25.44 -6.41 3.19
N GLN A 91 -26.71 -6.26 3.55
CA GLN A 91 -27.19 -5.22 4.45
C GLN A 91 -27.86 -5.86 5.67
N LYS A 92 -27.47 -5.39 6.85
CA LYS A 92 -28.07 -5.68 8.16
C LYS A 92 -28.45 -4.37 8.86
N ASP A 93 -29.14 -4.49 9.97
CA ASP A 93 -29.57 -3.34 10.78
C ASP A 93 -28.39 -2.47 11.29
N THR A 94 -27.20 -3.06 11.42
CA THR A 94 -26.02 -2.39 12.01
C THR A 94 -24.87 -2.18 11.03
N TYR A 95 -24.90 -2.79 9.85
CA TYR A 95 -23.84 -2.64 8.86
C TYR A 95 -24.31 -2.88 7.43
N VAL A 96 -23.58 -2.28 6.50
CA VAL A 96 -23.54 -2.68 5.10
C VAL A 96 -22.15 -3.23 4.80
N GLN A 97 -22.08 -4.26 3.97
CA GLN A 97 -20.82 -4.90 3.60
C GLN A 97 -20.85 -5.31 2.14
N VAL A 98 -19.69 -5.19 1.49
CA VAL A 98 -19.40 -5.90 0.26
C VAL A 98 -18.22 -6.83 0.49
N THR A 99 -18.34 -8.07 0.06
CA THR A 99 -17.24 -9.05 -0.01
C THR A 99 -17.06 -9.49 -1.45
N GLY A 100 -15.89 -9.99 -1.81
CA GLY A 100 -15.64 -10.29 -3.22
C GLY A 100 -14.29 -10.92 -3.51
N ARG A 101 -14.02 -11.05 -4.80
CA ARG A 101 -12.71 -11.44 -5.34
C ARG A 101 -12.19 -10.33 -6.23
N ILE A 102 -10.89 -10.12 -6.18
CA ILE A 102 -10.18 -9.17 -7.04
C ILE A 102 -9.21 -9.91 -7.96
N ASP A 103 -8.88 -9.30 -9.09
CA ASP A 103 -7.72 -9.66 -9.91
C ASP A 103 -6.60 -8.65 -9.62
N PRO A 104 -5.63 -9.01 -8.74
CA PRO A 104 -4.58 -8.09 -8.32
C PRO A 104 -3.69 -7.62 -9.48
N SER A 105 -3.61 -8.39 -10.56
CA SER A 105 -2.79 -8.04 -11.74
C SER A 105 -3.28 -6.77 -12.43
N LYS A 106 -4.58 -6.44 -12.34
CA LYS A 106 -5.16 -5.23 -12.96
C LYS A 106 -4.69 -3.93 -12.32
N TYR A 107 -4.11 -4.00 -11.13
CA TYR A 107 -3.48 -2.86 -10.46
C TYR A 107 -2.02 -3.15 -10.08
N GLY A 108 -1.42 -4.21 -10.64
CA GLY A 108 -0.04 -4.61 -10.39
C GLY A 108 0.26 -5.07 -8.97
N LEU A 109 -0.75 -5.37 -8.15
CA LEU A 109 -0.54 -5.81 -6.77
C LEU A 109 0.17 -7.17 -6.75
N SER A 110 1.16 -7.33 -5.88
CA SER A 110 1.89 -8.59 -5.75
C SER A 110 1.02 -9.65 -5.07
N GLU A 111 0.99 -10.86 -5.60
CA GLU A 111 0.38 -12.01 -4.91
C GLU A 111 1.15 -12.42 -3.64
N SER A 112 2.40 -11.99 -3.52
CA SER A 112 3.22 -12.19 -2.32
C SER A 112 3.12 -11.05 -1.31
N ASP A 113 2.21 -10.10 -1.52
CA ASP A 113 1.99 -9.01 -0.56
C ASP A 113 1.41 -9.59 0.74
N GLY A 114 1.99 -9.21 1.88
CA GLY A 114 1.49 -9.60 3.20
C GLY A 114 0.14 -8.96 3.53
N GLY A 115 -0.28 -7.97 2.75
CA GLY A 115 -1.55 -7.27 2.92
C GLY A 115 -1.46 -6.16 3.97
N GLY A 116 -2.60 -5.82 4.57
CA GLY A 116 -2.76 -4.71 5.50
C GLY A 116 -4.23 -4.29 5.57
N GLN A 117 -4.53 -3.18 6.24
CA GLN A 117 -5.88 -2.61 6.28
C GLN A 117 -5.87 -1.12 5.90
N TYR A 118 -6.91 -0.71 5.18
CA TYR A 118 -7.15 0.70 4.87
C TYR A 118 -8.38 1.19 5.61
N ASP A 119 -8.14 2.09 6.57
CA ASP A 119 -9.20 2.69 7.36
C ASP A 119 -9.71 3.98 6.69
N ASN A 120 -11.04 4.12 6.68
CA ASN A 120 -11.68 5.38 6.35
C ASN A 120 -11.35 6.41 7.45
N LYS A 121 -10.88 7.59 7.03
CA LYS A 121 -10.53 8.71 7.91
C LYS A 121 -11.40 9.95 7.66
N ALA A 122 -12.55 9.80 7.00
CA ALA A 122 -13.51 10.87 6.89
C ALA A 122 -13.82 11.43 8.29
N SER A 123 -13.57 12.74 8.47
CA SER A 123 -13.98 13.39 9.70
C SER A 123 -15.51 13.38 9.73
N ARG A 124 -16.06 12.91 10.86
CA ARG A 124 -17.50 12.99 11.10
C ARG A 124 -17.89 14.48 11.05
N PRO A 125 -18.92 14.89 10.29
CA PRO A 125 -19.38 16.28 10.28
C PRO A 125 -19.77 16.76 11.69
#